data_AF-A0A316WAC8-F1
#
_entry.id   AF-A0A316WAC8-F1
#
_cell.length_a   1.000
_cell.length_b   1.000
_cell.length_c   1.000
_cell.angle_alpha   90.00
_cell.angle_beta   90.00
_cell.angle_gamma   90.00
#
_symmetry.space_group_name_H-M   'P 1'
#
loop_
_entity.id
_entity.type
_entity.pdbx_description
1 polymer ?
#
loop_
_entity_poly.entity_id
_entity_poly.type
_entity_poly.pdbx_seq_one_letter_code
_entity_poly.pdbx_strand_id
1 'polypeptide(L)'
;YTSTNNRPLNPDEIGNPALRPELSWGLDAAWEIHGRDGTQGSVGGYLRRIDATIRNETLLRDGRWVSTPGKGTRAMAWGIEMDGRMQLARLFRRGPDIELRGNANGKHSRVRDRPGPENRIEDQVPFTASASLDYRISSRWSSGLAYTH
;
A
#
# COMPACT_ATOMS: atom_id res chain seq x y z
N TYR A 1 -11.99 -30.84 -6.78
CA TYR A 1 -11.54 -31.25 -8.13
C TYR A 1 -10.48 -32.33 -7.98
N THR A 2 -10.46 -33.36 -8.83
CA THR A 2 -9.46 -34.45 -8.78
C THR A 2 -8.68 -34.51 -10.08
N SER A 3 -7.35 -34.43 -9.98
CA SER A 3 -6.42 -34.47 -11.09
C SER A 3 -6.17 -35.91 -11.56
N THR A 4 -6.11 -36.10 -12.89
CA THR A 4 -5.77 -37.38 -13.54
C THR A 4 -4.29 -37.75 -13.35
N ASN A 5 -3.42 -36.74 -13.16
CA ASN A 5 -1.99 -36.91 -12.91
C ASN A 5 -1.63 -36.12 -11.64
N ASN A 6 -1.85 -36.76 -10.50
CA ASN A 6 -1.69 -36.18 -9.18
C ASN A 6 -0.21 -36.08 -8.81
N ARG A 7 0.29 -34.85 -8.68
CA ARG A 7 1.69 -34.52 -8.40
C ARG A 7 1.74 -33.19 -7.65
N PRO A 8 2.87 -32.81 -7.02
CA PRO A 8 2.92 -31.59 -6.18
C PRO A 8 2.49 -30.32 -6.91
N LEU A 9 2.79 -30.23 -8.22
CA LEU A 9 2.43 -29.10 -9.08
C LEU A 9 1.06 -29.24 -9.75
N ASN A 10 0.37 -30.35 -9.54
CA ASN A 10 -0.99 -30.61 -10.05
C ASN A 10 -1.80 -31.43 -9.02
N PRO A 11 -2.04 -30.86 -7.82
CA PRO A 11 -2.74 -31.54 -6.74
C PRO A 11 -4.25 -31.59 -7.00
N ASP A 12 -4.95 -32.44 -6.24
CA ASP A 12 -6.41 -32.40 -6.15
C ASP A 12 -6.83 -31.19 -5.29
N GLU A 13 -7.95 -30.55 -5.58
CA GLU A 13 -8.45 -29.43 -4.78
C GLU A 13 -9.60 -29.86 -3.88
N ILE A 14 -9.46 -29.62 -2.58
CA ILE A 14 -10.52 -29.85 -1.58
C ILE A 14 -10.74 -28.61 -0.72
N GLY A 15 -11.99 -28.35 -0.35
CA GLY A 15 -12.32 -27.30 0.62
C GLY A 15 -11.90 -27.67 2.05
N ASN A 16 -11.91 -26.68 2.94
CA ASN A 16 -11.65 -26.86 4.36
C ASN A 16 -12.86 -26.39 5.19
N PRO A 17 -13.75 -27.30 5.63
CA PRO A 17 -14.92 -26.94 6.43
C PRO A 17 -14.60 -26.32 7.80
N ALA A 18 -13.39 -26.51 8.31
CA ALA A 18 -12.92 -25.97 9.59
C ALA A 18 -12.25 -24.58 9.44
N LEU A 19 -12.24 -24.03 8.22
CA LEU A 19 -11.67 -22.72 7.95
C LEU A 19 -12.44 -21.65 8.73
N ARG A 20 -11.70 -20.81 9.46
CA ARG A 20 -12.30 -19.66 10.12
C ARG A 20 -12.19 -18.45 9.19
N PRO A 21 -13.11 -17.46 9.31
CA PRO A 21 -13.00 -16.22 8.57
C PRO A 21 -11.64 -15.55 8.80
N GLU A 22 -11.14 -14.89 7.75
CA GLU A 22 -10.07 -13.91 7.86
C GLU A 22 -10.61 -12.71 8.65
N LEU A 23 -9.91 -12.32 9.71
CA LEU A 23 -10.28 -11.20 10.56
C LEU A 23 -9.24 -10.11 10.40
N SER A 24 -9.65 -8.87 10.23
CA SER A 24 -8.72 -7.73 10.25
C SER A 24 -9.26 -6.61 11.12
N TRP A 25 -8.35 -5.87 11.73
CA TRP A 25 -8.65 -4.60 12.39
C TRP A 25 -7.66 -3.54 11.93
N GLY A 26 -8.13 -2.30 11.89
CA GLY A 26 -7.34 -1.15 11.48
C GLY A 26 -7.58 0.07 12.35
N LEU A 27 -6.59 0.95 12.38
CA LEU A 27 -6.65 2.29 12.95
C LEU A 27 -6.06 3.26 11.91
N ASP A 28 -6.74 4.38 11.70
CA ASP A 28 -6.33 5.42 10.78
C ASP A 28 -6.44 6.78 11.48
N ALA A 29 -5.48 7.68 11.22
CA ALA A 29 -5.48 9.03 11.76
C ALA A 29 -4.88 10.01 10.75
N ALA A 30 -5.42 11.23 10.68
CA ALA A 30 -4.94 12.27 9.78
C ALA A 30 -5.06 13.66 10.39
N TRP A 31 -4.17 14.54 9.95
CA TRP A 31 -4.18 15.97 10.23
C TRP A 31 -4.16 16.73 8.91
N GLU A 32 -5.04 17.73 8.78
CA GLU A 32 -5.09 18.61 7.61
C GLU A 32 -4.90 20.08 8.00
N ILE A 33 -4.23 20.85 7.15
CA ILE A 33 -4.01 22.28 7.31
C ILE A 33 -4.51 22.99 6.07
N HIS A 34 -5.36 24.00 6.28
CA HIS A 34 -5.92 24.84 5.22
C HIS A 34 -5.60 26.32 5.51
N GLY A 35 -4.77 26.91 4.67
CA GLY A 35 -4.41 28.33 4.71
C GLY A 35 -5.33 29.17 3.83
N ARG A 36 -5.59 30.41 4.25
CA ARG A 36 -6.47 31.37 3.52
C ARG A 36 -5.95 31.74 2.12
N ASP A 37 -4.66 31.55 1.87
CA ASP A 37 -4.01 31.92 0.60
C ASP A 37 -3.83 30.72 -0.33
N GLY A 38 -4.68 29.69 -0.19
CA GLY A 38 -4.67 28.49 -1.02
C GLY A 38 -3.61 27.45 -0.66
N THR A 39 -2.80 27.69 0.39
CA THR A 39 -1.89 26.69 0.98
C THR A 39 -2.71 25.57 1.60
N GLN A 40 -2.39 24.32 1.27
CA GLN A 40 -3.04 23.13 1.82
C GLN A 40 -1.98 22.06 2.10
N GLY A 41 -2.23 21.23 3.09
CA GLY A 41 -1.41 20.05 3.30
C GLY A 41 -2.06 19.09 4.28
N SER A 42 -1.66 17.83 4.17
CA SER A 42 -2.13 16.76 5.04
C SER A 42 -0.99 15.83 5.41
N VAL A 43 -1.10 15.26 6.60
CA VAL A 43 -0.31 14.12 7.02
C VAL A 43 -1.24 13.10 7.65
N GLY A 44 -1.17 11.86 7.19
CA GLY A 44 -1.99 10.77 7.66
C GLY A 44 -1.17 9.51 7.85
N GLY A 45 -1.75 8.57 8.58
CA GLY A 45 -1.16 7.26 8.74
C GLY A 45 -2.18 6.22 9.16
N TYR A 46 -1.81 4.98 8.93
CA TYR A 46 -2.64 3.83 9.28
C TYR A 46 -1.82 2.70 9.87
N LEU A 47 -2.50 1.86 10.65
CA LEU A 47 -2.02 0.58 11.12
C LEU A 47 -3.12 -0.46 10.92
N ARG A 48 -2.78 -1.57 10.26
CA ARG A 48 -3.67 -2.70 9.99
C ARG A 48 -3.04 -3.97 10.51
N ARG A 49 -3.82 -4.77 11.22
CA ARG A 49 -3.47 -6.14 11.58
C ARG A 49 -4.44 -7.09 10.89
N ILE A 50 -3.87 -8.03 10.16
CA ILE A 50 -4.58 -9.02 9.37
C ILE A 50 -4.31 -10.38 10.03
N ASP A 51 -5.35 -11.01 10.53
CA ASP A 51 -5.36 -12.31 11.17
C ASP A 51 -5.98 -13.35 10.21
N ALA A 52 -5.23 -14.42 9.91
CA ALA A 52 -5.68 -15.59 9.16
C ALA A 52 -5.99 -15.37 7.66
N THR A 53 -5.03 -14.85 6.89
CA THR A 53 -5.12 -14.81 5.42
C THR A 53 -5.36 -16.20 4.86
N ILE A 54 -6.43 -16.40 4.10
CA ILE A 54 -6.73 -17.74 3.55
C ILE A 54 -5.76 -18.00 2.39
N ARG A 55 -4.92 -19.02 2.53
CA ARG A 55 -3.98 -19.44 1.46
C ARG A 55 -4.10 -20.93 1.23
N ASN A 56 -4.04 -21.33 -0.04
CA ASN A 56 -4.00 -22.75 -0.37
C ASN A 56 -2.65 -23.34 0.02
N GLU A 57 -2.69 -24.44 0.76
CA GLU A 57 -1.54 -25.25 1.12
C GLU A 57 -1.62 -26.57 0.36
N THR A 58 -0.51 -26.95 -0.27
CA THR A 58 -0.38 -28.25 -0.93
C THR A 58 0.25 -29.24 0.04
N LEU A 59 -0.48 -30.29 0.38
CA LEU A 59 -0.10 -31.31 1.34
C LEU A 59 -0.33 -32.71 0.79
N LEU A 60 0.52 -33.66 1.19
CA LEU A 60 0.35 -35.07 0.83
C LEU A 60 -0.57 -35.73 1.86
N ARG A 61 -1.75 -36.15 1.41
CA ARG A 61 -2.78 -36.78 2.25
C ARG A 61 -3.22 -38.08 1.60
N ASP A 62 -3.17 -39.18 2.37
CA ASP A 62 -3.60 -40.50 1.92
C ASP A 62 -2.98 -40.92 0.56
N GLY A 63 -1.70 -40.57 0.34
CA GLY A 63 -0.96 -40.88 -0.88
C GLY A 63 -1.26 -39.97 -2.08
N ARG A 64 -2.07 -38.92 -1.93
CA ARG A 64 -2.36 -37.94 -2.98
C ARG A 64 -2.00 -36.52 -2.54
N TRP A 65 -1.45 -35.75 -3.46
CA TRP A 65 -1.23 -34.32 -3.30
C TRP A 65 -2.56 -33.59 -3.35
N VAL A 66 -2.81 -32.77 -2.33
CA VAL A 66 -4.06 -32.05 -2.16
C VAL A 66 -3.77 -30.59 -1.85
N SER A 67 -4.37 -29.69 -2.61
CA SER A 67 -4.45 -28.26 -2.34
C SER A 67 -5.71 -27.99 -1.54
N THR A 68 -5.56 -27.41 -0.35
CA THR A 68 -6.70 -27.06 0.50
C THR A 68 -6.51 -25.67 1.13
N PRO A 69 -7.59 -24.88 1.32
CA PRO A 69 -7.51 -23.62 2.02
C PRO A 69 -7.03 -23.82 3.46
N GLY A 70 -5.84 -23.34 3.77
CA GLY A 70 -5.27 -23.29 5.11
C GLY A 70 -5.46 -21.92 5.75
N LYS A 71 -5.31 -21.87 7.08
CA LYS A 71 -5.10 -20.59 7.75
C LYS A 71 -3.69 -20.14 7.48
N GLY A 72 -3.56 -19.12 6.65
CA GLY A 72 -2.33 -18.36 6.55
C GLY A 72 -2.14 -17.47 7.78
N THR A 73 -1.21 -16.54 7.63
CA THR A 73 -0.33 -16.19 8.72
C THR A 73 -0.54 -14.73 9.08
N ARG A 74 -0.29 -14.35 10.34
CA ARG A 74 -0.58 -12.98 10.78
C ARG A 74 0.30 -11.98 10.03
N ALA A 75 -0.32 -10.94 9.49
CA ALA A 75 0.37 -9.80 8.90
C ALA A 75 0.06 -8.51 9.66
N MET A 76 1.05 -7.61 9.73
CA MET A 76 0.86 -6.23 10.16
C MET A 76 1.33 -5.32 9.03
N ALA A 77 0.53 -4.30 8.72
CA ALA A 77 0.85 -3.30 7.72
C ALA A 77 0.63 -1.91 8.32
N TRP A 78 1.51 -0.98 8.02
CA TRP A 78 1.35 0.42 8.38
C TRP A 78 1.84 1.31 7.25
N GLY A 79 1.37 2.55 7.24
CA GLY A 79 1.81 3.52 6.27
C GLY A 79 1.65 4.94 6.77
N ILE A 80 2.39 5.84 6.12
CA ILE A 80 2.34 7.28 6.32
C ILE A 80 2.12 7.91 4.95
N GLU A 81 1.23 8.88 4.90
CA GLU A 81 0.83 9.59 3.69
C GLU A 81 0.95 11.08 3.95
N MET A 82 1.53 11.81 3.00
CA MET A 82 1.71 13.25 3.06
C MET A 82 1.28 13.84 1.73
N ASP A 83 0.51 14.92 1.76
CA ASP A 83 0.16 15.73 0.59
C ASP A 83 0.35 17.21 0.91
N GLY A 84 0.68 18.00 -0.11
CA GLY A 84 0.89 19.42 0.06
C GLY A 84 0.73 20.20 -1.22
N ARG A 85 0.19 21.40 -1.08
CA ARG A 85 0.10 22.42 -2.12
C ARG A 85 0.40 23.79 -1.52
N MET A 86 1.29 24.56 -2.14
CA MET A 86 1.55 25.93 -1.73
C MET A 86 2.07 26.80 -2.86
N GLN A 87 1.89 28.11 -2.74
CA GLN A 87 2.60 29.05 -3.60
C GLN A 87 4.04 29.22 -3.09
N LEU A 88 5.02 29.12 -3.99
CA LEU A 88 6.45 29.25 -3.68
C LEU A 88 6.78 30.62 -3.05
N ALA A 89 6.05 31.67 -3.42
CA ALA A 89 6.13 33.00 -2.83
C ALA A 89 5.92 33.05 -1.30
N ARG A 90 5.51 31.94 -0.67
CA ARG A 90 5.41 31.79 0.79
C ARG A 90 6.76 31.57 1.48
N LEU A 91 7.73 30.98 0.79
CA LEU A 91 9.03 30.67 1.36
C LEU A 91 9.97 31.87 1.34
N PHE A 92 9.74 32.85 0.45
CA PHE A 92 10.57 34.04 0.32
C PHE A 92 9.79 35.23 -0.24
N ARG A 93 10.03 36.42 0.34
CA ARG A 93 9.40 37.68 -0.06
C ARG A 93 9.72 37.99 -1.52
N ARG A 94 8.69 38.28 -2.34
CA ARG A 94 8.78 38.51 -3.80
C ARG A 94 9.13 37.27 -4.65
N GLY A 95 8.80 36.06 -4.19
CA GLY A 95 8.92 34.87 -5.03
C GLY A 95 8.04 34.93 -6.29
N PRO A 96 8.43 34.23 -7.37
CA PRO A 96 7.62 34.13 -8.58
C PRO A 96 6.29 33.42 -8.33
N ASP A 97 5.32 33.62 -9.23
CA ASP A 97 4.00 32.98 -9.20
C ASP A 97 4.09 31.52 -9.63
N ILE A 98 4.71 30.74 -8.74
CA ILE A 98 4.95 29.32 -8.89
C ILE A 98 4.14 28.59 -7.83
N GLU A 99 3.29 27.68 -8.28
CA GLU A 99 2.60 26.73 -7.41
C GLU A 99 3.41 25.44 -7.31
N LEU A 100 3.60 24.98 -6.08
CA LEU A 100 4.20 23.71 -5.75
C LEU A 100 3.11 22.74 -5.31
N ARG A 101 3.21 21.50 -5.79
CA ARG A 101 2.45 20.36 -5.26
C ARG A 101 3.38 19.19 -5.01
N GLY A 102 3.01 18.36 -4.05
CA GLY A 102 3.67 17.08 -3.89
C GLY A 102 2.94 16.16 -2.94
N ASN A 103 3.20 14.88 -3.11
CA ASN A 103 2.76 13.84 -2.19
C ASN A 103 3.87 12.81 -2.00
N ALA A 104 3.81 12.13 -0.86
CA ALA A 104 4.69 11.01 -0.55
C ALA A 104 3.93 9.99 0.29
N ASN A 105 4.07 8.72 -0.07
CA ASN A 105 3.44 7.61 0.62
C ASN A 105 4.50 6.57 0.95
N GLY A 106 4.70 6.29 2.24
CA GLY A 106 5.55 5.22 2.74
C GLY A 106 4.69 4.08 3.26
N LYS A 107 4.96 2.85 2.83
CA LYS A 107 4.22 1.65 3.20
C LYS A 107 5.19 0.59 3.70
N HIS A 108 4.86 -0.02 4.83
CA HIS A 108 5.63 -1.10 5.42
C HIS A 108 4.69 -2.22 5.86
N SER A 109 5.13 -3.47 5.70
CA SER A 109 4.40 -4.62 6.23
C SER A 109 5.32 -5.76 6.64
N ARG A 110 4.83 -6.59 7.56
CA ARG A 110 5.52 -7.77 8.06
C ARG A 110 4.56 -8.94 8.22
N VAL A 111 4.93 -10.10 7.68
CA VAL A 111 4.23 -11.39 7.72
C VAL A 111 5.01 -12.33 8.64
N ARG A 112 4.36 -13.00 9.59
CA ARG A 112 5.04 -13.73 10.67
C ARG A 112 5.69 -15.07 10.27
N ASP A 113 5.21 -15.75 9.23
CA ASP A 113 5.53 -17.18 8.99
C ASP A 113 6.44 -17.46 7.79
N ARG A 114 7.18 -16.47 7.29
CA ARG A 114 8.30 -16.75 6.39
C ARG A 114 9.62 -16.66 7.17
N PRO A 115 10.50 -17.67 7.14
CA PRO A 115 11.87 -17.53 7.61
C PRO A 115 12.64 -16.62 6.63
N GLY A 116 13.10 -15.45 7.09
CA GLY A 116 13.87 -14.52 6.28
C GLY A 116 13.69 -13.05 6.68
N PRO A 117 14.61 -12.15 6.28
CA PRO A 117 14.54 -10.72 6.63
C PRO A 117 13.45 -9.95 5.85
N GLU A 118 12.90 -10.51 4.77
CA GLU A 118 12.01 -9.83 3.80
C GLU A 118 10.60 -10.44 3.77
N ASN A 119 9.94 -10.49 4.94
CA ASN A 119 8.60 -11.06 5.04
C ASN A 119 7.54 -9.98 4.84
N ARG A 120 7.48 -9.37 3.65
CA ARG A 120 6.50 -8.32 3.31
C ARG A 120 5.28 -8.92 2.59
N ILE A 121 4.17 -8.19 2.58
CA ILE A 121 3.06 -8.47 1.66
C ILE A 121 3.59 -8.33 0.21
N GLU A 122 3.26 -9.30 -0.63
CA GLU A 122 3.69 -9.33 -2.04
C GLU A 122 3.11 -8.16 -2.83
N ASP A 123 3.87 -7.68 -3.82
CA ASP A 123 3.51 -6.55 -4.70
C ASP A 123 3.21 -5.21 -3.99
N GLN A 124 3.56 -5.07 -2.71
CA GLN A 124 3.52 -3.79 -2.02
C GLN A 124 4.71 -2.92 -2.45
N VAL A 125 4.41 -1.81 -3.14
CA VAL A 125 5.36 -0.72 -3.40
C VAL A 125 5.65 0.00 -2.08
N PRO A 126 6.91 0.00 -1.58
CA PRO A 126 7.23 0.50 -0.24
C PRO A 126 7.21 2.02 -0.15
N PHE A 127 7.44 2.70 -1.26
CA PHE A 127 7.47 4.15 -1.30
C PHE A 127 7.05 4.65 -2.67
N THR A 128 6.21 5.68 -2.69
CA THR A 128 5.87 6.44 -3.90
C THR A 128 5.93 7.92 -3.56
N ALA A 129 6.43 8.75 -4.47
CA ALA A 129 6.38 10.20 -4.29
C ALA A 129 6.16 10.91 -5.61
N SER A 130 5.48 12.04 -5.57
CA SER A 130 5.39 12.94 -6.71
C SER A 130 5.56 14.38 -6.29
N ALA A 131 6.09 15.18 -7.21
CA ALA A 131 6.26 16.60 -7.03
C ALA A 131 5.96 17.31 -8.35
N SER A 132 5.25 18.43 -8.28
CA SER A 132 4.98 19.29 -9.43
C SER A 132 5.24 20.74 -9.12
N LEU A 133 5.60 21.47 -10.17
CA LEU A 133 5.83 22.90 -10.18
C LEU A 133 5.08 23.49 -11.35
N ASP A 134 4.26 24.50 -11.09
CA ASP A 134 3.45 25.19 -12.10
C ASP A 134 3.72 26.69 -12.05
N TYR A 135 4.37 27.21 -13.09
CA TYR A 135 4.73 28.62 -13.22
C TYR A 135 3.74 29.38 -14.11
N ARG A 136 3.21 30.49 -13.58
CA ARG A 136 2.36 31.41 -14.35
C ARG A 136 3.22 32.49 -14.99
N ILE A 137 3.37 32.42 -16.31
CA ILE A 137 4.17 33.36 -17.10
C ILE A 137 3.36 34.65 -17.37
N SER A 138 2.07 34.51 -17.66
CA SER A 138 1.12 35.61 -17.85
C SER A 138 -0.30 35.15 -17.56
N SER A 139 -1.29 36.03 -17.69
CA SER A 139 -2.72 35.65 -17.60
C SER A 139 -3.16 34.65 -18.67
N ARG A 140 -2.37 34.46 -19.74
CA ARG A 140 -2.69 33.56 -20.87
C ARG A 140 -1.78 32.35 -20.99
N TRP A 141 -0.66 32.32 -20.26
CA TRP A 141 0.37 31.30 -20.43
C TRP A 141 0.89 30.80 -19.09
N SER A 142 0.97 29.47 -18.98
CA SER A 142 1.59 28.76 -17.87
C SER A 142 2.49 27.64 -18.40
N SER A 143 3.46 27.24 -17.59
CA SER A 143 4.34 26.10 -17.84
C SER A 143 4.43 25.27 -16.57
N GLY A 144 4.48 23.94 -16.72
CA GLY A 144 4.52 23.02 -15.58
C GLY A 144 5.56 21.93 -15.77
N LEU A 145 6.10 21.45 -14.65
CA LEU A 145 6.98 20.30 -14.56
C LEU A 145 6.47 19.36 -13.48
N ALA A 146 6.42 18.07 -13.76
CA ALA A 146 6.03 17.05 -12.79
C ALA A 146 7.01 15.87 -12.82
N TYR A 147 7.25 15.30 -11.65
CA TYR A 147 8.07 14.12 -11.45
C TYR A 147 7.35 13.14 -10.54
N THR A 148 7.51 11.85 -10.81
CA THR A 148 6.95 10.76 -10.00
C THR A 148 7.99 9.65 -9.85
N HIS A 149 8.06 9.09 -8.65
CA HIS A 149 8.91 7.97 -8.25
C HIS A 149 8.05 6.86 -7.63
#